data_AF-A0A024USP3-F1
#
_entry.id   AF-A0A024USP3-F1
#
_cell.length_a   1.000
_cell.length_b   1.000
_cell.length_c   1.000
_cell.angle_alpha   90.00
_cell.angle_beta   90.00
_cell.angle_gamma   90.00
#
_symmetry.space_group_name_H-M   'P 1'
#
loop_
_entity.id
_entity.type
_entity.pdbx_description
1 polymer ?
#
loop_
_entity_poly.entity_id
_entity_poly.type
_entity_poly.pdbx_seq_one_letter_code
_entity_poly.pdbx_strand_id
1 'polypeptide(L)'
;MDLHVETKHVTTDVSLHVPPRHKSHVHEAPLVMPQWDNDDSSDDDDGPSPCDMDNEASQDDDNQPSPPLDPVAFNWDGVGDIQALQLKNSELVATIKDYKHQVTELQLMLEAMEPIPGLDVNSLRDVLQGAEVVDHDIRDVKIVHQAKKLRQAKIALNKEKVKGAGASGRIAELEKQLHDAEENYHKSQRLVHKLQLGEKPEPKPEATTNTVPLKKFEDLRVKYEAATIELKKTQRALQREVGDDVPLADVLDGEGGKRGRAQQIVMLKAKVKKLEKELQSRSEPDTGVDAKAEVELLALKVDKQKLLDQAVADLDAFKDANDKLSRKYDAQKARLHTLEKDATKNKAKISVLLDKSKNDDSLIDALQNEMDGLRRQVTSSGVSKEQWHRARTADSSILTDAAAMDALRTTCAEQKRQLAHQAATIESFRRDLQQAEKLQSHRVGGNHGDAATGNHSLAIEKERLVELVKSLQQQLDAKKADPPPPPPKQEPRSRLPRLTPDLSADVDKLRRTIEVKDEEIATWKEAYERATTAAARTTPSTMSNSRLVADLEEDNERLRSQVDELKRQVALGEHHRKHAA
;
A
#
# COMPACT_ATOMS: atom_id res chain seq x y z
N MET A 1 39.69 4.51 -27.59
CA MET A 1 39.34 3.27 -26.87
C MET A 1 38.06 3.60 -26.14
N ASP A 2 36.93 3.36 -26.81
CA ASP A 2 35.61 3.79 -26.36
C ASP A 2 34.95 2.65 -25.58
N LEU A 3 34.65 2.92 -24.31
CA LEU A 3 33.99 1.96 -23.42
C LEU A 3 32.49 2.21 -23.44
N HIS A 4 31.76 1.28 -24.06
CA HIS A 4 30.31 1.17 -24.00
C HIS A 4 29.90 0.56 -22.65
N VAL A 5 28.92 1.16 -21.98
CA VAL A 5 28.24 0.58 -20.82
C VAL A 5 26.76 0.44 -21.18
N GLU A 6 26.32 -0.81 -21.36
CA GLU A 6 24.94 -1.19 -21.62
C GLU A 6 24.11 -1.18 -20.32
N THR A 7 22.97 -0.48 -20.33
CA THR A 7 21.92 -0.58 -19.33
C THR A 7 20.83 -1.54 -19.83
N LYS A 8 20.64 -2.67 -19.12
CA LYS A 8 19.55 -3.62 -19.39
C LYS A 8 18.30 -3.22 -18.61
N HIS A 9 17.20 -2.94 -19.32
CA HIS A 9 15.86 -2.82 -18.74
C HIS A 9 15.16 -4.19 -18.75
N VAL A 10 14.58 -4.56 -17.61
CA VAL A 10 13.74 -5.77 -17.46
C VAL A 10 12.28 -5.32 -17.37
N THR A 11 11.50 -5.68 -18.37
CA THR A 11 10.03 -5.58 -18.39
C THR A 11 9.42 -6.89 -17.91
N THR A 12 8.63 -6.84 -16.84
CA THR A 12 7.84 -7.99 -16.36
C THR A 12 6.38 -7.81 -16.79
N ASP A 13 5.94 -8.68 -17.70
CA ASP A 13 4.54 -8.85 -18.08
C ASP A 13 3.77 -9.56 -16.95
N VAL A 14 2.62 -9.01 -16.55
CA VAL A 14 1.72 -9.63 -15.57
C VAL A 14 0.40 -9.93 -16.29
N SER A 15 0.24 -11.17 -16.76
CA SER A 15 -1.04 -11.70 -17.23
C SER A 15 -1.88 -12.15 -16.02
N LEU A 16 -3.00 -11.45 -15.77
CA LEU A 16 -4.01 -11.86 -14.79
C LEU A 16 -5.11 -12.67 -15.48
N HIS A 17 -5.14 -13.97 -15.18
CA HIS A 17 -6.22 -14.89 -15.55
C HIS A 17 -7.35 -14.82 -14.49
N VAL A 18 -8.58 -14.52 -14.92
CA VAL A 18 -9.77 -14.42 -14.06
C VAL A 18 -10.62 -15.69 -14.22
N PRO A 19 -11.06 -16.36 -13.13
CA PRO A 19 -11.86 -17.59 -13.19
C PRO A 19 -13.35 -17.32 -13.48
N PRO A 20 -14.09 -18.27 -14.10
CA PRO A 20 -15.46 -18.05 -14.54
C PRO A 20 -16.47 -18.20 -13.39
N ARG A 21 -17.45 -17.28 -13.33
CA ARG A 21 -18.60 -17.37 -12.42
C ARG A 21 -19.72 -18.19 -13.06
N HIS A 22 -20.31 -19.06 -12.24
CA HIS A 22 -21.45 -19.92 -12.56
C HIS A 22 -22.69 -19.13 -13.04
N LYS A 23 -23.33 -19.66 -14.08
CA LYS A 23 -24.63 -19.22 -14.61
C LYS A 23 -25.75 -19.57 -13.63
N SER A 24 -26.51 -18.57 -13.18
CA SER A 24 -27.85 -18.76 -12.61
C SER A 24 -28.89 -18.53 -13.71
N HIS A 25 -29.71 -19.54 -13.97
CA HIS A 25 -30.88 -19.48 -14.83
C HIS A 25 -31.90 -18.45 -14.30
N VAL A 26 -32.26 -17.47 -15.13
CA VAL A 26 -33.55 -16.79 -15.07
C VAL A 26 -34.15 -16.86 -16.47
N HIS A 27 -35.39 -17.35 -16.53
CA HIS A 27 -36.20 -17.44 -17.74
C HIS A 27 -36.72 -16.06 -18.12
N GLU A 28 -36.44 -15.59 -19.32
CA GLU A 28 -37.30 -14.68 -20.08
C GLU A 28 -37.11 -14.94 -21.59
N ALA A 29 -38.20 -14.81 -22.35
CA ALA A 29 -38.40 -15.35 -23.69
C ALA A 29 -37.55 -14.65 -24.80
N PRO A 30 -37.33 -15.29 -25.96
CA PRO A 30 -36.29 -14.89 -26.90
C PRO A 30 -36.79 -13.85 -27.92
N LEU A 31 -36.08 -12.73 -28.01
CA LEU A 31 -36.08 -11.87 -29.20
C LEU A 31 -34.90 -12.31 -30.08
N VAL A 32 -35.24 -13.01 -31.17
CA VAL A 32 -34.32 -13.42 -32.23
C VAL A 32 -33.87 -12.19 -33.00
N MET A 33 -32.55 -11.96 -33.05
CA MET A 33 -31.91 -11.04 -34.01
C MET A 33 -30.71 -11.75 -34.66
N PRO A 34 -30.49 -11.62 -35.98
CA PRO A 34 -29.60 -12.50 -36.75
C PRO A 34 -28.11 -12.33 -36.42
N GLN A 35 -27.43 -13.48 -36.31
CA GLN A 35 -26.00 -13.61 -36.14
C GLN A 35 -25.30 -13.38 -37.49
N TRP A 36 -24.40 -12.39 -37.56
CA TRP A 36 -23.46 -12.24 -38.68
C TRP A 36 -22.09 -12.56 -38.13
N ASP A 37 -21.65 -13.78 -38.42
CA ASP A 37 -20.32 -14.28 -38.14
C ASP A 37 -19.30 -13.76 -39.19
N ASN A 38 -18.05 -13.67 -38.74
CA ASN A 38 -16.78 -13.82 -39.47
C ASN A 38 -16.24 -12.58 -40.18
N ASP A 39 -15.18 -12.00 -39.62
CA ASP A 39 -13.76 -12.36 -39.83
C ASP A 39 -13.25 -11.73 -41.13
N ASP A 40 -12.39 -10.72 -40.99
CA ASP A 40 -11.23 -10.68 -41.89
C ASP A 40 -10.03 -10.05 -41.20
N SER A 41 -8.98 -10.86 -41.15
CA SER A 41 -7.68 -10.64 -40.56
C SER A 41 -6.75 -10.29 -41.71
N SER A 42 -6.19 -9.09 -41.75
CA SER A 42 -5.15 -8.75 -42.73
C SER A 42 -3.87 -8.33 -42.00
N ASP A 43 -2.87 -9.21 -42.04
CA ASP A 43 -1.47 -8.86 -41.84
C ASP A 43 -0.67 -9.44 -43.02
N ASP A 44 -0.01 -8.50 -43.70
CA ASP A 44 1.27 -8.52 -44.42
C ASP A 44 1.61 -9.47 -45.59
N ASP A 45 2.29 -8.81 -46.51
CA ASP A 45 2.74 -9.11 -47.87
C ASP A 45 4.20 -9.63 -47.84
N ASP A 46 4.53 -10.62 -48.69
CA ASP A 46 5.87 -10.83 -49.25
C ASP A 46 5.83 -11.94 -50.33
N GLY A 47 6.25 -11.60 -51.57
CA GLY A 47 6.34 -12.50 -52.74
C GLY A 47 7.48 -13.54 -52.66
N PRO A 48 7.94 -14.24 -53.76
CA PRO A 48 7.71 -13.96 -55.18
C PRO A 48 7.53 -15.18 -56.16
N SER A 49 7.26 -14.84 -57.43
CA SER A 49 7.66 -15.51 -58.70
C SER A 49 6.89 -16.72 -59.31
N PRO A 50 6.94 -16.88 -60.66
CA PRO A 50 5.87 -17.43 -61.49
C PRO A 50 6.20 -18.74 -62.22
N CYS A 51 5.18 -19.56 -62.48
CA CYS A 51 5.10 -20.73 -63.38
C CYS A 51 3.77 -21.43 -63.05
N ASP A 52 2.94 -22.00 -63.90
CA ASP A 52 2.86 -22.21 -65.34
C ASP A 52 1.35 -22.33 -65.63
N MET A 53 0.87 -21.74 -66.72
CA MET A 53 -0.47 -22.01 -67.24
C MET A 53 -0.35 -23.07 -68.33
N ASP A 54 -0.67 -24.31 -67.97
CA ASP A 54 -1.06 -25.35 -68.93
C ASP A 54 -2.54 -25.12 -69.29
N ASN A 55 -2.86 -24.73 -70.52
CA ASN A 55 -3.02 -25.59 -71.70
C ASN A 55 -4.45 -26.17 -71.79
N GLU A 56 -5.25 -25.65 -72.73
CA GLU A 56 -6.10 -26.38 -73.68
C GLU A 56 -6.85 -25.32 -74.52
N ALA A 57 -6.40 -25.06 -75.75
CA ALA A 57 -6.74 -25.79 -76.97
C ALA A 57 -8.07 -25.34 -77.59
N SER A 58 -7.98 -24.55 -78.65
CA SER A 58 -8.84 -24.65 -79.84
C SER A 58 -8.12 -23.97 -81.00
N GLN A 59 -7.65 -24.82 -81.91
CA GLN A 59 -7.23 -24.48 -83.26
C GLN A 59 -8.44 -23.97 -84.04
N ASP A 60 -8.27 -22.93 -84.87
CA ASP A 60 -8.46 -23.11 -86.31
C ASP A 60 -7.88 -21.92 -87.09
N ASP A 61 -7.41 -22.34 -88.27
CA ASP A 61 -6.60 -21.70 -89.30
C ASP A 61 -7.37 -20.58 -90.02
N ASP A 62 -6.73 -19.43 -90.30
CA ASP A 62 -6.83 -18.80 -91.62
C ASP A 62 -5.89 -17.59 -91.76
N ASN A 63 -4.95 -17.77 -92.68
CA ASN A 63 -3.92 -16.85 -93.09
C ASN A 63 -4.45 -15.91 -94.18
N GLN A 64 -4.74 -14.64 -93.86
CA GLN A 64 -4.76 -13.56 -94.85
C GLN A 64 -4.37 -12.19 -94.24
N PRO A 65 -3.54 -11.39 -94.95
CA PRO A 65 -3.00 -10.14 -94.43
C PRO A 65 -4.03 -8.99 -94.52
N SER A 66 -4.02 -8.18 -93.46
CA SER A 66 -4.94 -7.07 -93.20
C SER A 66 -4.98 -6.00 -94.31
N PRO A 67 -6.17 -5.45 -94.65
CA PRO A 67 -6.29 -4.09 -95.13
C PRO A 67 -6.49 -3.12 -93.94
N PRO A 68 -6.00 -1.87 -94.04
CA PRO A 68 -5.96 -0.93 -92.93
C PRO A 68 -7.35 -0.33 -92.69
N LEU A 69 -7.80 -0.32 -91.44
CA LEU A 69 -8.98 0.42 -91.03
C LEU A 69 -8.65 1.30 -89.81
N ASP A 70 -9.08 2.54 -89.95
CA ASP A 70 -8.72 3.76 -89.22
C ASP A 70 -8.91 3.71 -87.69
N PRO A 71 -8.22 4.56 -86.92
CA PRO A 71 -8.38 4.64 -85.48
C PRO A 71 -9.74 5.26 -85.17
N VAL A 72 -10.75 4.41 -84.94
CA VAL A 72 -11.98 4.85 -84.29
C VAL A 72 -11.59 5.26 -82.88
N ALA A 73 -11.62 6.58 -82.63
CA ALA A 73 -11.37 7.18 -81.34
C ALA A 73 -12.21 6.46 -80.26
N PHE A 74 -11.52 5.73 -79.39
CA PHE A 74 -12.11 5.14 -78.19
C PHE A 74 -12.59 6.29 -77.30
N ASN A 75 -13.92 6.43 -77.18
CA ASN A 75 -14.52 7.55 -76.46
C ASN A 75 -14.38 7.34 -74.95
N TRP A 76 -13.58 8.20 -74.30
CA TRP A 76 -13.34 8.23 -72.86
C TRP A 76 -14.47 8.94 -72.06
N ASP A 77 -15.58 9.32 -72.70
CA ASP A 77 -16.66 10.12 -72.11
C ASP A 77 -17.17 9.61 -70.74
N GLY A 78 -17.18 8.30 -70.50
CA GLY A 78 -17.67 7.72 -69.24
C GLY A 78 -16.64 7.69 -68.10
N VAL A 79 -15.36 7.92 -68.36
CA VAL A 79 -14.30 7.77 -67.34
C VAL A 79 -14.27 8.96 -66.38
N GLY A 80 -14.61 10.15 -66.88
CA GLY A 80 -14.84 11.32 -66.01
C GLY A 80 -16.01 11.09 -65.06
N ASP A 81 -17.10 10.51 -65.55
CA ASP A 81 -18.28 10.17 -64.74
C ASP A 81 -17.96 9.09 -63.69
N ILE A 82 -17.17 8.08 -64.05
CA ILE A 82 -16.71 7.04 -63.11
C ILE A 82 -15.82 7.64 -62.01
N GLN A 83 -14.88 8.52 -62.35
CA GLN A 83 -14.03 9.19 -61.36
C GLN A 83 -14.84 10.13 -60.45
N ALA A 84 -15.81 10.86 -61.01
CA ALA A 84 -16.71 11.70 -60.24
C ALA A 84 -17.59 10.87 -59.28
N LEU A 85 -18.09 9.70 -59.72
CA LEU A 85 -18.83 8.77 -58.88
C LEU A 85 -17.95 8.13 -57.81
N GLN A 86 -16.68 7.84 -58.10
CA GLN A 86 -15.72 7.32 -57.12
C GLN A 86 -15.41 8.35 -56.03
N LEU A 87 -15.20 9.62 -56.40
CA LEU A 87 -15.01 10.71 -55.45
C LEU A 87 -16.26 10.93 -54.59
N LYS A 88 -17.44 10.92 -55.21
CA LYS A 88 -18.70 11.04 -54.48
C LYS A 88 -18.95 9.86 -53.55
N ASN A 89 -18.58 8.65 -53.95
CA ASN A 89 -18.64 7.47 -53.09
C ASN A 89 -17.65 7.56 -51.93
N SER A 90 -16.44 8.06 -52.14
CA SER A 90 -15.46 8.23 -51.05
C SER A 90 -15.93 9.30 -50.05
N GLU A 91 -16.51 10.39 -50.52
CA GLU A 91 -17.14 11.42 -49.67
C GLU A 91 -18.34 10.86 -48.89
N LEU A 92 -19.23 10.11 -49.55
CA LEU A 92 -20.35 9.46 -48.86
C LEU A 92 -19.87 8.45 -47.82
N VAL A 93 -18.83 7.68 -48.10
CA VAL A 93 -18.23 6.75 -47.12
C VAL A 93 -17.63 7.52 -45.93
N ALA A 94 -16.98 8.65 -46.17
CA ALA A 94 -16.46 9.51 -45.11
C ALA A 94 -17.61 10.05 -44.23
N THR A 95 -18.68 10.59 -44.83
CA THR A 95 -19.84 11.08 -44.05
C THR A 95 -20.54 9.96 -43.28
N ILE A 96 -20.65 8.75 -43.84
CA ILE A 96 -21.18 7.57 -43.13
C ILE A 96 -20.29 7.22 -41.93
N LYS A 97 -18.96 7.31 -42.07
CA LYS A 97 -18.03 7.07 -40.97
C LYS A 97 -18.21 8.10 -39.85
N ASP A 98 -18.42 9.37 -40.21
CA ASP A 98 -18.66 10.45 -39.24
C ASP A 98 -20.00 10.28 -38.53
N TYR A 99 -21.07 9.94 -39.25
CA TYR A 99 -22.37 9.64 -38.62
C TYR A 99 -22.30 8.41 -37.73
N LYS A 100 -21.54 7.38 -38.11
CA LYS A 100 -21.29 6.21 -37.23
C LYS A 100 -20.59 6.63 -35.93
N HIS A 101 -19.60 7.53 -36.00
CA HIS A 101 -18.96 8.08 -34.79
C HIS A 101 -19.95 8.85 -33.93
N GLN A 102 -20.78 9.71 -34.54
CA GLN A 102 -21.82 10.45 -33.81
C GLN A 102 -22.84 9.51 -33.14
N VAL A 103 -23.24 8.43 -33.82
CA VAL A 103 -24.14 7.42 -33.23
C VAL A 103 -23.46 6.72 -32.05
N THR A 104 -22.18 6.35 -32.15
CA THR A 104 -21.46 5.75 -31.02
C THR A 104 -21.31 6.72 -29.85
N GLU A 105 -21.12 8.01 -30.12
CA GLU A 105 -21.03 9.06 -29.11
C GLU A 105 -22.39 9.30 -28.43
N LEU A 106 -23.47 9.40 -29.21
CA LEU A 106 -24.83 9.52 -28.70
C LEU A 106 -25.23 8.28 -27.89
N GLN A 107 -24.81 7.09 -28.31
CA GLN A 107 -25.07 5.84 -27.59
C GLN A 107 -24.31 5.78 -26.25
N LEU A 108 -23.05 6.21 -26.24
CA LEU A 108 -22.27 6.35 -25.00
C LEU A 108 -22.90 7.38 -24.04
N MET A 109 -23.42 8.49 -24.58
CA MET A 109 -24.12 9.49 -23.78
C MET A 109 -25.45 8.98 -23.23
N LEU A 110 -26.22 8.22 -24.02
CA LEU A 110 -27.47 7.59 -23.58
C LEU A 110 -27.21 6.56 -22.49
N GLU A 111 -26.20 5.71 -22.65
CA GLU A 111 -25.75 4.74 -21.64
C GLU A 111 -25.29 5.44 -20.35
N ALA A 112 -24.61 6.58 -20.47
CA ALA A 112 -24.22 7.40 -19.32
C ALA A 112 -25.41 8.12 -18.65
N MET A 113 -26.53 8.29 -19.35
CA MET A 113 -27.76 8.90 -18.85
C MET A 113 -28.80 7.87 -18.39
N GLU A 114 -28.54 6.57 -18.56
CA GLU A 114 -29.42 5.53 -18.04
C GLU A 114 -29.58 5.67 -16.53
N PRO A 115 -30.82 5.63 -16.00
CA PRO A 115 -31.04 5.70 -14.56
C PRO A 115 -30.33 4.54 -13.88
N ILE A 116 -29.34 4.85 -13.03
CA ILE A 116 -28.60 3.84 -12.28
C ILE A 116 -29.61 3.09 -11.39
N PRO A 117 -29.77 1.77 -11.57
CA PRO A 117 -30.75 1.00 -10.79
C PRO A 117 -30.47 1.14 -9.29
N GLY A 118 -31.41 1.74 -8.55
CA GLY A 118 -31.31 1.96 -7.10
C GLY A 118 -30.97 3.38 -6.66
N LEU A 119 -30.74 4.33 -7.57
CA LEU A 119 -30.40 5.73 -7.25
C LEU A 119 -31.62 6.67 -7.42
N ASP A 120 -32.13 7.24 -6.32
CA ASP A 120 -33.20 8.25 -6.34
C ASP A 120 -32.63 9.68 -6.41
N VAL A 121 -32.99 10.42 -7.46
CA VAL A 121 -32.47 11.75 -7.79
C VAL A 121 -32.96 12.83 -6.81
N ASN A 122 -34.14 12.67 -6.22
CA ASN A 122 -34.71 13.65 -5.27
C ASN A 122 -34.04 13.54 -3.91
N SER A 123 -33.82 12.30 -3.49
CA SER A 123 -33.03 11.97 -2.32
C SER A 123 -31.65 12.69 -2.41
N LEU A 124 -30.97 12.67 -3.57
CA LEU A 124 -29.56 13.11 -3.67
C LEU A 124 -29.41 14.62 -3.49
N ARG A 125 -30.47 15.34 -3.88
CA ARG A 125 -30.61 16.79 -3.69
C ARG A 125 -30.73 17.16 -2.22
N ASP A 126 -31.46 16.37 -1.43
CA ASP A 126 -31.65 16.62 0.01
C ASP A 126 -30.33 16.45 0.78
N VAL A 127 -29.51 15.46 0.43
CA VAL A 127 -28.17 15.25 1.03
C VAL A 127 -27.17 16.34 0.67
N LEU A 128 -27.20 16.85 -0.57
CA LEU A 128 -26.33 17.95 -1.00
C LEU A 128 -26.70 19.30 -0.36
N GLN A 129 -27.97 19.48 0.03
CA GLN A 129 -28.46 20.66 0.74
C GLN A 129 -28.33 20.55 2.27
N GLY A 130 -27.77 19.45 2.77
CA GLY A 130 -27.50 19.26 4.19
C GLY A 130 -28.73 18.84 5.00
N ALA A 131 -29.76 18.29 4.36
CA ALA A 131 -30.85 17.63 5.09
C ALA A 131 -30.29 16.33 5.70
N GLU A 132 -30.37 16.23 7.02
CA GLU A 132 -29.69 15.22 7.84
C GLU A 132 -30.32 13.83 7.79
N VAL A 133 -31.28 13.60 6.88
CA VAL A 133 -31.87 12.28 6.68
C VAL A 133 -32.22 12.17 5.21
N VAL A 134 -31.57 11.23 4.50
CA VAL A 134 -32.18 10.18 3.67
C VAL A 134 -31.05 9.46 2.90
N ASP A 135 -31.17 8.14 2.89
CA ASP A 135 -30.33 7.14 2.21
C ASP A 135 -29.94 7.53 0.78
N HIS A 136 -28.63 7.76 0.57
CA HIS A 136 -27.99 7.67 -0.74
C HIS A 136 -27.02 6.53 -0.76
N ASP A 137 -26.93 5.90 -1.93
CA ASP A 137 -25.92 4.91 -2.18
C ASP A 137 -24.53 5.54 -1.98
N ILE A 138 -23.88 5.12 -0.89
CA ILE A 138 -22.70 5.74 -0.25
C ILE A 138 -21.54 5.94 -1.26
N ARG A 139 -21.55 5.18 -2.33
CA ARG A 139 -20.58 5.17 -3.42
C ARG A 139 -20.52 6.50 -4.16
N ASP A 140 -21.66 7.09 -4.51
CA ASP A 140 -21.66 8.28 -5.38
C ASP A 140 -21.37 9.55 -4.58
N VAL A 141 -21.83 9.60 -3.33
CA VAL A 141 -21.39 10.61 -2.35
C VAL A 141 -19.87 10.56 -2.17
N LYS A 142 -19.29 9.34 -2.15
CA LYS A 142 -17.84 9.16 -2.05
C LYS A 142 -17.12 9.59 -3.33
N ILE A 143 -17.64 9.29 -4.52
CA ILE A 143 -17.07 9.70 -5.80
C ILE A 143 -17.05 11.23 -5.91
N VAL A 144 -18.16 11.91 -5.60
CA VAL A 144 -18.23 13.37 -5.64
C VAL A 144 -17.29 14.01 -4.60
N HIS A 145 -17.23 13.45 -3.40
CA HIS A 145 -16.32 13.94 -2.36
C HIS A 145 -14.84 13.76 -2.76
N GLN A 146 -14.49 12.61 -3.34
CA GLN A 146 -13.15 12.33 -3.84
C GLN A 146 -12.80 13.25 -5.03
N ALA A 147 -13.72 13.45 -5.97
CA ALA A 147 -13.53 14.38 -7.09
C ALA A 147 -13.31 15.82 -6.60
N LYS A 148 -14.04 16.25 -5.55
CA LYS A 148 -13.86 17.57 -4.92
C LYS A 148 -12.50 17.71 -4.26
N LYS A 149 -12.01 16.69 -3.54
CA LYS A 149 -10.65 16.64 -2.99
C LYS A 149 -9.58 16.63 -4.08
N LEU A 150 -9.78 15.86 -5.15
CA LEU A 150 -8.84 15.75 -6.26
C LEU A 150 -8.69 17.09 -7.00
N ARG A 151 -9.81 17.81 -7.20
CA ARG A 151 -9.81 19.17 -7.75
C ARG A 151 -9.08 20.16 -6.84
N GLN A 152 -9.32 20.13 -5.53
CA GLN A 152 -8.61 20.98 -4.57
C GLN A 152 -7.10 20.71 -4.56
N ALA A 153 -6.68 19.44 -4.54
CA ALA A 153 -5.27 19.06 -4.62
C ALA A 153 -4.63 19.51 -5.93
N LYS A 154 -5.33 19.40 -7.07
CA LYS A 154 -4.85 19.85 -8.38
C LYS A 154 -4.67 21.37 -8.44
N ILE A 155 -5.56 22.14 -7.82
CA ILE A 155 -5.44 23.60 -7.70
C ILE A 155 -4.22 23.97 -6.83
N ALA A 156 -4.03 23.30 -5.69
CA ALA A 156 -2.89 23.51 -4.81
C ALA A 156 -1.55 23.18 -5.50
N LEU A 157 -1.49 22.05 -6.23
CA LEU A 157 -0.33 21.65 -7.02
C LEU A 157 0.02 22.70 -8.09
N ASN A 158 -0.98 23.19 -8.83
CA ASN A 158 -0.75 24.21 -9.86
C ASN A 158 -0.28 25.53 -9.24
N LYS A 159 -0.85 25.93 -8.09
CA LYS A 159 -0.40 27.12 -7.34
C LYS A 159 1.06 27.00 -6.92
N GLU A 160 1.47 25.82 -6.45
CA GLU A 160 2.84 25.58 -6.00
C GLU A 160 3.82 25.48 -7.17
N LYS A 161 3.41 24.88 -8.31
CA LYS A 161 4.19 24.90 -9.56
C LYS A 161 4.46 26.31 -10.06
N VAL A 162 3.45 27.20 -10.03
CA VAL A 162 3.62 28.60 -10.42
C VAL A 162 4.58 29.34 -9.48
N LYS A 163 4.49 29.11 -8.17
CA LYS A 163 5.45 29.67 -7.20
C LYS A 163 6.86 29.12 -7.41
N GLY A 164 7.01 27.82 -7.65
CA GLY A 164 8.29 27.17 -7.93
C GLY A 164 8.95 27.70 -9.19
N ALA A 165 8.18 27.89 -10.27
CA ALA A 165 8.66 28.53 -11.49
C ALA A 165 9.10 29.98 -11.23
N GLY A 166 8.35 30.74 -10.42
CA GLY A 166 8.73 32.10 -10.03
C GLY A 166 9.99 32.16 -9.16
N ALA A 167 10.17 31.21 -8.25
CA ALA A 167 11.37 31.09 -7.43
C ALA A 167 12.59 30.70 -8.27
N SER A 168 12.44 29.74 -9.18
CA SER A 168 13.49 29.33 -10.13
C SER A 168 13.91 30.49 -11.05
N GLY A 169 12.96 31.30 -11.52
CA GLY A 169 13.27 32.49 -12.31
C GLY A 169 14.05 33.55 -11.52
N ARG A 170 13.72 33.74 -10.24
CA ARG A 170 14.50 34.64 -9.36
C ARG A 170 15.90 34.11 -9.07
N ILE A 171 16.05 32.79 -8.92
CA ILE A 171 17.36 32.16 -8.75
C ILE A 171 18.21 32.40 -10.00
N ALA A 172 17.68 32.15 -11.20
CA ALA A 172 18.40 32.39 -12.45
C ALA A 172 18.77 33.87 -12.65
N GLU A 173 17.89 34.80 -12.27
CA GLU A 173 18.18 36.24 -12.34
C GLU A 173 19.25 36.66 -11.32
N LEU A 174 19.21 36.12 -10.09
CA LEU A 174 20.24 36.38 -9.07
C LEU A 174 21.60 35.77 -9.47
N GLU A 175 21.61 34.57 -10.05
CA GLU A 175 22.82 33.93 -10.58
C GLU A 175 23.46 34.78 -11.69
N LYS A 176 22.63 35.34 -12.59
CA LYS A 176 23.09 36.27 -13.63
C LYS A 176 23.66 37.56 -13.04
N GLN A 177 22.98 38.17 -12.06
CA GLN A 177 23.48 39.38 -11.39
C GLN A 177 24.79 39.14 -10.66
N LEU A 178 24.97 37.94 -10.08
CA LEU A 178 26.20 37.54 -9.40
C LEU A 178 27.35 37.39 -10.41
N HIS A 179 27.11 36.74 -11.55
CA HIS A 179 28.09 36.62 -12.64
C HIS A 179 28.49 38.00 -13.21
N ASP A 180 27.53 38.90 -13.45
CA ASP A 180 27.80 40.25 -13.93
C ASP A 180 28.61 41.08 -12.91
N ALA A 181 28.34 40.90 -11.61
CA ALA A 181 29.08 41.55 -10.54
C ALA A 181 30.53 41.02 -10.43
N GLU A 182 30.74 39.72 -10.59
CA GLU A 182 32.08 39.10 -10.63
C GLU A 182 32.90 39.58 -11.83
N GLU A 183 32.29 39.67 -13.01
CA GLU A 183 32.97 40.17 -14.22
C GLU A 183 33.40 41.63 -14.06
N ASN A 184 32.54 42.46 -13.45
CA ASN A 184 32.86 43.86 -13.14
C ASN A 184 33.97 43.98 -12.09
N TYR A 185 33.96 43.13 -11.06
CA TYR A 185 35.03 43.07 -10.06
C TYR A 185 36.40 42.74 -10.68
N HIS A 186 36.44 41.77 -11.60
CA HIS A 186 37.67 41.41 -12.32
C HIS A 186 38.15 42.51 -13.27
N LYS A 187 37.24 43.24 -13.93
CA LYS A 187 37.58 44.42 -14.76
C LYS A 187 38.19 45.55 -13.91
N SER A 188 37.62 45.82 -12.74
CA SER A 188 38.14 46.83 -11.80
C SER A 188 39.50 46.42 -11.21
N GLN A 189 39.71 45.16 -10.85
CA GLN A 189 41.01 44.66 -10.40
C GLN A 189 42.10 44.83 -11.48
N ARG A 190 41.79 44.53 -12.74
CA ARG A 190 42.74 44.71 -13.87
C ARG A 190 43.10 46.18 -14.10
N LEU A 191 42.15 47.09 -13.90
CA LEU A 191 42.39 48.53 -14.06
C LEU A 191 43.29 49.08 -12.95
N VAL A 192 43.09 48.65 -11.70
CA VAL A 192 43.95 49.01 -10.56
C VAL A 192 45.37 48.47 -10.75
N HIS A 193 45.50 47.22 -11.20
CA HIS A 193 46.81 46.61 -11.50
C HIS A 193 47.56 47.34 -12.64
N LYS A 194 46.83 47.96 -13.58
CA LYS A 194 47.41 48.72 -14.71
C LYS A 194 47.85 50.13 -14.33
N LEU A 195 47.22 50.74 -13.32
CA LEU A 195 47.58 52.06 -12.79
C LEU A 195 48.76 52.03 -11.81
N GLN A 196 49.11 50.85 -11.28
CA GLN A 196 50.21 50.67 -10.33
C GLN A 196 51.62 50.68 -10.97
N LEU A 197 51.74 50.75 -12.31
CA LEU A 197 53.00 50.58 -13.07
C LEU A 197 53.51 51.84 -13.81
N GLY A 198 53.18 53.06 -13.36
CA GLY A 198 53.52 54.32 -14.05
C GLY A 198 54.98 54.80 -13.93
N GLU A 199 55.62 55.02 -15.09
CA GLU A 199 56.89 55.72 -15.39
C GLU A 199 56.84 57.26 -15.15
N LYS A 200 57.97 57.88 -14.74
CA LYS A 200 58.33 59.31 -14.98
C LYS A 200 59.82 59.65 -14.61
N PRO A 201 60.43 60.81 -14.99
CA PRO A 201 61.68 60.94 -15.79
C PRO A 201 62.84 61.81 -15.18
N GLU A 202 64.03 61.78 -15.83
CA GLU A 202 65.19 62.75 -16.04
C GLU A 202 65.48 63.99 -15.13
N PRO A 203 66.66 64.73 -15.17
CA PRO A 203 68.07 64.53 -15.61
C PRO A 203 69.21 65.19 -14.70
N LYS A 204 70.48 65.28 -15.19
CA LYS A 204 71.84 65.65 -14.61
C LYS A 204 72.09 67.15 -14.22
N PRO A 205 73.19 67.51 -13.47
CA PRO A 205 74.38 68.22 -14.07
C PRO A 205 75.77 68.10 -13.36
N GLU A 206 76.81 68.74 -13.95
CA GLU A 206 78.27 68.60 -13.75
C GLU A 206 78.98 69.71 -12.90
N ALA A 207 80.25 69.45 -12.56
CA ALA A 207 81.16 70.20 -11.67
C ALA A 207 82.11 71.21 -12.37
N THR A 208 82.78 72.09 -11.61
CA THR A 208 84.23 72.51 -11.72
C THR A 208 84.55 73.78 -10.89
N THR A 209 85.38 73.72 -9.83
CA THR A 209 86.83 74.03 -9.67
C THR A 209 87.30 75.51 -9.67
N ASN A 210 88.05 75.90 -8.60
CA ASN A 210 89.35 76.64 -8.60
C ASN A 210 89.52 77.90 -7.68
N THR A 211 90.30 77.69 -6.60
CA THR A 211 91.52 78.40 -6.13
C THR A 211 91.61 79.94 -5.97
N VAL A 212 91.38 80.44 -4.74
CA VAL A 212 92.30 81.11 -3.76
C VAL A 212 93.41 82.08 -4.22
N PRO A 213 93.60 83.23 -3.50
CA PRO A 213 94.95 83.77 -3.18
C PRO A 213 95.23 84.18 -1.70
N LEU A 214 95.82 83.25 -0.97
CA LEU A 214 96.95 83.22 -0.01
C LEU A 214 97.31 84.28 1.08
N LYS A 215 96.65 85.43 1.29
CA LYS A 215 96.94 86.26 2.51
C LYS A 215 95.74 86.80 3.28
N LYS A 216 94.69 87.19 2.56
CA LYS A 216 93.34 87.04 3.11
C LYS A 216 93.08 85.57 3.46
N PHE A 217 93.81 84.63 2.83
CA PHE A 217 93.72 83.20 3.03
C PHE A 217 94.08 82.72 4.42
N GLU A 218 94.98 83.34 5.17
CA GLU A 218 95.29 82.85 6.52
C GLU A 218 94.16 83.24 7.50
N ASP A 219 93.66 84.48 7.42
CA ASP A 219 92.48 84.92 8.18
C ASP A 219 91.19 84.26 7.68
N LEU A 220 91.05 84.08 6.37
CA LEU A 220 90.00 83.26 5.78
C LEU A 220 90.18 81.80 6.15
N ARG A 221 91.39 81.28 6.38
CA ARG A 221 91.64 79.90 6.78
C ARG A 221 91.23 79.69 8.23
N VAL A 222 91.56 80.61 9.13
CA VAL A 222 91.06 80.57 10.51
C VAL A 222 89.54 80.70 10.53
N LYS A 223 88.97 81.63 9.76
CA LYS A 223 87.51 81.77 9.61
C LYS A 223 86.88 80.55 8.92
N TYR A 224 87.58 79.92 7.99
CA TYR A 224 87.14 78.73 7.27
C TYR A 224 87.23 77.50 8.17
N GLU A 225 88.26 77.36 9.00
CA GLU A 225 88.38 76.31 10.00
C GLU A 225 87.32 76.48 11.09
N ALA A 226 87.08 77.69 11.57
CA ALA A 226 85.97 78.01 12.49
C ALA A 226 84.61 77.72 11.85
N ALA A 227 84.38 78.19 10.62
CA ALA A 227 83.16 77.90 9.86
C ALA A 227 83.03 76.40 9.54
N THR A 228 84.12 75.66 9.37
CA THR A 228 84.12 74.20 9.13
C THR A 228 83.73 73.45 10.40
N ILE A 229 84.22 73.90 11.57
CA ILE A 229 83.83 73.32 12.86
C ILE A 229 82.36 73.61 13.14
N GLU A 230 81.91 74.84 12.91
CA GLU A 230 80.51 75.23 13.06
C GLU A 230 79.61 74.46 12.08
N LEU A 231 80.02 74.31 10.82
CA LEU A 231 79.35 73.51 9.81
C LEU A 231 79.24 72.04 10.22
N LYS A 232 80.31 71.44 10.77
CA LYS A 232 80.26 70.06 11.29
C LYS A 232 79.33 69.94 12.50
N LYS A 233 79.27 70.96 13.36
CA LYS A 233 78.38 70.99 14.53
C LYS A 233 76.92 71.12 14.11
N THR A 234 76.60 71.98 13.15
CA THR A 234 75.25 72.14 12.60
C THR A 234 74.83 70.92 11.79
N GLN A 235 75.72 70.33 10.98
CA GLN A 235 75.48 69.04 10.31
C GLN A 235 75.17 67.94 11.33
N ARG A 236 75.94 67.81 12.42
CA ARG A 236 75.64 66.82 13.48
C ARG A 236 74.34 67.09 14.24
N ALA A 237 73.91 68.34 14.37
CA ALA A 237 72.62 68.66 14.97
C ALA A 237 71.49 68.28 14.02
N LEU A 238 71.63 68.60 12.73
CA LEU A 238 70.66 68.24 11.69
C LEU A 238 70.59 66.72 11.49
N GLN A 239 71.71 66.00 11.55
CA GLN A 239 71.75 64.53 11.49
C GLN A 239 70.92 63.90 12.62
N ARG A 240 71.02 64.45 13.84
CA ARG A 240 70.23 63.97 14.99
C ARG A 240 68.74 64.25 14.84
N GLU A 241 68.36 65.33 14.16
CA GLU A 241 66.96 65.65 13.88
C GLU A 241 66.37 64.80 12.76
N VAL A 242 67.16 64.48 11.72
CA VAL A 242 66.71 63.68 10.58
C VAL A 242 66.79 62.17 10.87
N GLY A 243 67.75 61.72 11.69
CA GLY A 243 68.06 60.31 11.98
C GLY A 243 69.46 59.94 11.46
N ASP A 244 70.22 59.13 12.20
CA ASP A 244 71.59 58.72 11.83
C ASP A 244 71.65 57.86 10.54
N ASP A 245 70.49 57.38 10.08
CA ASP A 245 70.28 56.53 8.91
C ASP A 245 70.03 57.30 7.60
N VAL A 246 69.87 58.64 7.66
CA VAL A 246 69.58 59.47 6.48
C VAL A 246 70.78 60.36 6.13
N PRO A 247 71.44 60.18 4.96
CA PRO A 247 72.52 61.07 4.54
C PRO A 247 72.04 62.52 4.42
N LEU A 248 72.75 63.45 5.07
CA LEU A 248 72.41 64.89 5.04
C LEU A 248 72.46 65.50 3.63
N ALA A 249 73.27 64.94 2.73
CA ALA A 249 73.36 65.36 1.34
C ALA A 249 71.98 65.24 0.65
N ASP A 250 71.33 64.09 0.81
CA ASP A 250 70.01 63.79 0.23
C ASP A 250 68.89 64.73 0.74
N VAL A 251 69.06 65.31 1.93
CA VAL A 251 68.09 66.24 2.54
C VAL A 251 68.28 67.66 2.03
N LEU A 252 69.53 68.05 1.76
CA LEU A 252 69.90 69.36 1.26
C LEU A 252 69.66 69.51 -0.25
N ASP A 253 69.75 68.41 -1.01
CA ASP A 253 69.58 68.40 -2.46
C ASP A 253 68.13 68.57 -2.92
N GLY A 254 67.15 68.68 -2.01
CA GLY A 254 65.78 69.10 -2.30
C GLY A 254 64.94 68.15 -3.18
N GLU A 255 65.56 67.21 -3.89
CA GLU A 255 64.94 66.24 -4.78
C GLU A 255 64.67 64.88 -4.11
N GLY A 256 65.14 64.67 -2.89
CA GLY A 256 64.86 63.46 -2.11
C GLY A 256 63.57 63.60 -1.31
N GLY A 257 62.48 62.96 -1.73
CA GLY A 257 61.20 62.85 -1.00
C GLY A 257 61.26 62.12 0.36
N LYS A 258 62.43 62.09 1.01
CA LYS A 258 62.68 61.48 2.31
C LYS A 258 62.14 62.40 3.41
N ARG A 259 60.90 62.10 3.82
CA ARG A 259 60.15 62.73 4.90
C ARG A 259 60.97 62.70 6.20
N GLY A 260 61.26 63.86 6.81
CA GLY A 260 62.06 63.94 8.04
C GLY A 260 61.42 63.23 9.23
N ARG A 261 62.21 62.84 10.24
CA ARG A 261 61.76 62.07 11.42
C ARG A 261 60.54 62.71 12.12
N ALA A 262 60.57 64.02 12.35
CA ALA A 262 59.43 64.73 12.95
C ALA A 262 58.14 64.54 12.14
N GLN A 263 58.24 64.59 10.82
CA GLN A 263 57.12 64.47 9.90
C GLN A 263 56.65 63.00 9.76
N GLN A 264 57.55 62.03 9.89
CA GLN A 264 57.22 60.60 10.02
C GLN A 264 56.49 60.32 11.34
N ILE A 265 56.96 60.86 12.46
CA ILE A 265 56.32 60.71 13.78
C ILE A 265 54.90 61.27 13.75
N VAL A 266 54.68 62.46 13.18
CA VAL A 266 53.33 63.04 13.04
C VAL A 266 52.42 62.14 12.21
N MET A 267 52.93 61.57 11.13
CA MET A 267 52.16 60.66 10.27
C MET A 267 51.82 59.35 10.97
N LEU A 268 52.78 58.77 11.69
CA LEU A 268 52.57 57.55 12.48
C LEU A 268 51.57 57.80 13.60
N LYS A 269 51.66 58.93 14.32
CA LYS A 269 50.66 59.33 15.31
C LYS A 269 49.26 59.50 14.71
N ALA A 270 49.16 60.11 13.53
CA ALA A 270 47.88 60.22 12.83
C ALA A 270 47.32 58.86 12.39
N LYS A 271 48.19 57.94 11.95
CA LYS A 271 47.80 56.58 11.56
C LYS A 271 47.38 55.74 12.76
N VAL A 272 48.09 55.84 13.88
CA VAL A 272 47.69 55.22 15.15
C VAL A 272 46.34 55.75 15.60
N LYS A 273 46.14 57.07 15.63
CA LYS A 273 44.85 57.68 16.00
C LYS A 273 43.70 57.25 15.07
N LYS A 274 43.98 57.06 13.77
CA LYS A 274 43.00 56.54 12.81
C LYS A 274 42.67 55.08 13.08
N LEU A 275 43.67 54.24 13.32
CA LEU A 275 43.50 52.82 13.63
C LEU A 275 42.80 52.63 14.99
N GLU A 276 43.11 53.44 16.00
CA GLU A 276 42.41 53.47 17.29
C GLU A 276 40.93 53.83 17.10
N LYS A 277 40.63 54.82 16.25
CA LYS A 277 39.26 55.20 15.91
C LYS A 277 38.52 54.10 15.14
N GLU A 278 39.21 53.43 14.21
CA GLU A 278 38.65 52.27 13.49
C GLU A 278 38.40 51.09 14.45
N LEU A 279 39.29 50.84 15.41
CA LEU A 279 39.13 49.80 16.42
C LEU A 279 37.99 50.12 17.38
N GLN A 280 37.85 51.38 17.81
CA GLN A 280 36.71 51.84 18.61
C GLN A 280 35.39 51.71 17.85
N SER A 281 35.36 52.02 16.56
CA SER A 281 34.15 51.81 15.73
C SER A 281 33.81 50.33 15.52
N ARG A 282 34.79 49.44 15.68
CA ARG A 282 34.61 47.97 15.59
C ARG A 282 34.39 47.32 16.96
N SER A 283 34.48 48.10 18.04
CA SER A 283 34.34 47.68 19.44
C SER A 283 32.98 48.03 20.03
N GLU A 284 32.09 48.68 19.28
CA GLU A 284 30.68 48.72 19.68
C GLU A 284 30.16 47.27 19.61
N PRO A 285 29.69 46.70 20.73
CA PRO A 285 29.09 45.37 20.70
C PRO A 285 27.87 45.46 19.79
N ASP A 286 27.79 44.59 18.79
CA ASP A 286 26.68 44.50 17.85
C ASP A 286 25.44 43.90 18.54
N THR A 287 24.98 44.56 19.61
CA THR A 287 23.83 44.14 20.42
C THR A 287 22.53 44.08 19.62
N GLY A 288 22.49 44.69 18.44
CA GLY A 288 21.31 44.71 17.57
C GLY A 288 21.16 43.47 16.69
N VAL A 289 22.27 42.88 16.24
CA VAL A 289 22.23 41.68 15.38
C VAL A 289 22.12 40.41 16.24
N ASP A 290 22.85 40.33 17.34
CA ASP A 290 22.79 39.18 18.25
C ASP A 290 21.43 39.07 18.96
N ALA A 291 20.82 40.19 19.38
CA ALA A 291 19.48 40.17 19.98
C ALA A 291 18.38 39.78 18.97
N LYS A 292 18.52 40.18 17.70
CA LYS A 292 17.59 39.75 16.63
C LYS A 292 17.74 38.26 16.35
N ALA A 293 18.97 37.75 16.31
CA ALA A 293 19.25 36.34 16.14
C ALA A 293 18.68 35.51 17.29
N GLU A 294 18.77 35.98 18.54
CA GLU A 294 18.20 35.31 19.71
C GLU A 294 16.67 35.21 19.66
N VAL A 295 15.99 36.30 19.27
CA VAL A 295 14.53 36.33 19.08
C VAL A 295 14.09 35.38 17.96
N GLU A 296 14.82 35.35 16.84
CA GLU A 296 14.55 34.44 15.73
C GLU A 296 14.74 32.97 16.13
N LEU A 297 15.78 32.67 16.92
CA LEU A 297 16.05 31.33 17.43
C LEU A 297 14.95 30.88 18.42
N LEU A 298 14.43 31.79 19.25
CA LEU A 298 13.29 31.51 20.12
C LEU A 298 12.00 31.28 19.31
N ALA A 299 11.73 32.07 18.28
CA ALA A 299 10.59 31.88 17.40
C ALA A 299 10.65 30.51 16.70
N LEU A 300 11.82 30.14 16.16
CA LEU A 300 12.05 28.82 15.56
C LEU A 300 11.85 27.66 16.54
N LYS A 301 12.28 27.82 17.80
CA LYS A 301 12.03 26.82 18.86
C LYS A 301 10.55 26.67 19.16
N VAL A 302 9.82 27.77 19.27
CA VAL A 302 8.36 27.76 19.50
C VAL A 302 7.63 27.11 18.33
N ASP A 303 8.00 27.44 17.09
CA ASP A 303 7.37 26.84 15.91
C ASP A 303 7.71 25.35 15.78
N LYS A 304 8.96 24.95 16.09
CA LYS A 304 9.33 23.54 16.17
C LYS A 304 8.51 22.81 17.25
N GLN A 305 8.32 23.43 18.41
CA GLN A 305 7.50 22.85 19.48
C GLN A 305 6.03 22.70 19.04
N LYS A 306 5.44 23.72 18.41
CA LYS A 306 4.08 23.64 17.86
C LYS A 306 3.92 22.54 16.82
N LEU A 307 4.91 22.37 15.94
CA LEU A 307 4.88 21.30 14.94
C LEU A 307 5.00 19.92 15.59
N LEU A 308 5.80 19.78 16.65
CA LEU A 308 5.86 18.55 17.44
C LEU A 308 4.53 18.27 18.14
N ASP A 309 3.95 19.27 18.81
CA ASP A 309 2.67 19.13 19.50
C ASP A 309 1.54 18.76 18.51
N GLN A 310 1.52 19.38 17.32
CA GLN A 310 0.58 19.04 16.26
C GLN A 310 0.78 17.60 15.76
N ALA A 311 2.04 17.18 15.54
CA ALA A 311 2.33 15.81 15.10
C ALA A 311 1.93 14.78 16.16
N VAL A 312 2.10 15.07 17.44
CA VAL A 312 1.64 14.22 18.56
C VAL A 312 0.12 14.15 18.58
N ALA A 313 -0.58 15.28 18.46
CA ALA A 313 -2.03 15.32 18.39
C ALA A 313 -2.59 14.52 17.20
N ASP A 314 -1.96 14.63 16.02
CA ASP A 314 -2.34 13.86 14.84
C ASP A 314 -2.10 12.36 15.05
N LEU A 315 -0.99 11.98 15.68
CA LEU A 315 -0.67 10.59 16.00
C LEU A 315 -1.73 9.99 16.93
N ASP A 316 -2.13 10.71 17.97
CA ASP A 316 -3.17 10.25 18.90
C ASP A 316 -4.55 10.21 18.25
N ALA A 317 -4.88 11.16 17.37
CA ALA A 317 -6.10 11.10 16.57
C ALA A 317 -6.13 9.88 15.62
N PHE A 318 -4.99 9.54 15.01
CA PHE A 318 -4.87 8.34 14.18
C PHE A 318 -4.97 7.05 15.00
N LYS A 319 -4.40 6.99 16.20
CA LYS A 319 -4.59 5.85 17.13
C LYS A 319 -6.05 5.67 17.49
N ASP A 320 -6.74 6.74 17.89
CA ASP A 320 -8.17 6.69 18.22
C ASP A 320 -9.03 6.23 17.03
N ALA A 321 -8.71 6.69 15.82
CA ALA A 321 -9.38 6.26 14.61
C ALA A 321 -9.14 4.77 14.32
N ASN A 322 -7.90 4.30 14.52
CA ASN A 322 -7.54 2.90 14.36
C ASN A 322 -8.27 2.00 15.37
N ASP A 323 -8.34 2.40 16.64
CA ASP A 323 -9.05 1.67 17.68
C ASP A 323 -10.56 1.59 17.39
N LYS A 324 -11.16 2.69 16.92
CA LYS A 324 -12.56 2.71 16.47
C LYS A 324 -12.78 1.76 15.29
N LEU A 325 -11.86 1.71 14.34
CA LEU A 325 -11.94 0.79 13.21
C LEU A 325 -11.75 -0.67 13.62
N SER A 326 -10.80 -0.96 14.52
CA SER A 326 -10.60 -2.30 15.06
C SER A 326 -11.86 -2.82 15.75
N ARG A 327 -12.49 -2.00 16.61
CA ARG A 327 -13.76 -2.37 17.27
C ARG A 327 -14.89 -2.65 16.27
N LYS A 328 -14.99 -1.86 15.20
CA LYS A 328 -15.98 -2.08 14.12
C LYS A 328 -15.69 -3.37 13.37
N TYR A 329 -14.42 -3.66 13.09
CA TYR A 329 -14.01 -4.90 12.44
C TYR A 329 -14.33 -6.11 13.30
N ASP A 330 -14.03 -6.08 14.60
CA ASP A 330 -14.36 -7.16 15.55
C ASP A 330 -15.88 -7.38 15.65
N ALA A 331 -16.67 -6.30 15.70
CA ALA A 331 -18.13 -6.39 15.69
C ALA A 331 -18.67 -7.01 14.39
N GLN A 332 -18.13 -6.62 13.23
CA GLN A 332 -18.50 -7.20 11.95
C GLN A 332 -18.10 -8.67 11.86
N LYS A 333 -16.91 -9.04 12.35
CA LYS A 333 -16.44 -10.42 12.43
C LYS A 333 -17.35 -11.29 13.30
N ALA A 334 -17.78 -10.79 14.46
CA ALA A 334 -18.75 -11.48 15.32
C ALA A 334 -20.12 -11.66 14.66
N ARG A 335 -20.58 -10.63 13.93
CA ARG A 335 -21.82 -10.70 13.14
C ARG A 335 -21.73 -11.74 12.02
N LEU A 336 -20.63 -11.73 11.26
CA LEU A 336 -20.38 -12.71 10.21
C LEU A 336 -20.39 -14.14 10.77
N HIS A 337 -19.67 -14.37 11.87
CA HIS A 337 -19.66 -15.68 12.53
C HIS A 337 -21.07 -16.16 12.93
N THR A 338 -21.91 -15.26 13.46
CA THR A 338 -23.30 -15.57 13.82
C THR A 338 -24.14 -15.89 12.58
N LEU A 339 -24.02 -15.09 11.52
CA LEU A 339 -24.72 -15.30 10.26
C LEU A 339 -24.30 -16.62 9.58
N GLU A 340 -23.02 -16.97 9.60
CA GLU A 340 -22.52 -18.26 9.11
C GLU A 340 -23.08 -19.44 9.92
N LYS A 341 -23.13 -19.31 11.24
CA LYS A 341 -23.76 -20.30 12.11
C LYS A 341 -25.25 -20.46 11.82
N ASP A 342 -25.96 -19.40 11.51
CA ASP A 342 -27.39 -19.48 11.18
C ASP A 342 -27.62 -20.00 9.75
N ALA A 343 -26.75 -19.67 8.79
CA ALA A 343 -26.76 -20.23 7.45
C ALA A 343 -26.57 -21.76 7.47
N THR A 344 -25.61 -22.25 8.26
CA THR A 344 -25.38 -23.70 8.42
C THR A 344 -26.56 -24.41 9.09
N LYS A 345 -27.17 -23.82 10.13
CA LYS A 345 -28.41 -24.35 10.72
C LYS A 345 -29.56 -24.38 9.71
N ASN A 346 -29.73 -23.33 8.91
CA ASN A 346 -30.79 -23.28 7.91
C ASN A 346 -30.57 -24.31 6.80
N LYS A 347 -29.33 -24.51 6.37
CA LYS A 347 -28.98 -25.59 5.43
C LYS A 347 -29.33 -26.97 6.00
N ALA A 348 -29.06 -27.22 7.29
CA ALA A 348 -29.44 -28.45 7.96
C ALA A 348 -30.98 -28.62 8.03
N LYS A 349 -31.72 -27.55 8.36
CA LYS A 349 -33.19 -27.58 8.35
C LYS A 349 -33.77 -27.88 6.96
N ILE A 350 -33.22 -27.25 5.91
CA ILE A 350 -33.63 -27.50 4.53
C ILE A 350 -33.35 -28.96 4.15
N SER A 351 -32.19 -29.51 4.51
CA SER A 351 -31.88 -30.93 4.28
C SER A 351 -32.94 -31.84 4.90
N VAL A 352 -33.32 -31.59 6.16
CA VAL A 352 -34.36 -32.37 6.84
C VAL A 352 -35.72 -32.24 6.14
N LEU A 353 -36.09 -31.05 5.68
CA LEU A 353 -37.34 -30.86 4.95
C LEU A 353 -37.33 -31.60 3.60
N LEU A 354 -36.20 -31.59 2.89
CA LEU A 354 -36.05 -32.34 1.65
C LEU A 354 -36.14 -33.85 1.89
N ASP A 355 -35.54 -34.36 2.96
CA ASP A 355 -35.63 -35.78 3.30
C ASP A 355 -37.05 -36.17 3.71
N LYS A 356 -37.78 -35.29 4.41
CA LYS A 356 -39.22 -35.49 4.65
C LYS A 356 -40.02 -35.52 3.35
N SER A 357 -39.79 -34.57 2.44
CA SER A 357 -40.47 -34.55 1.13
C SER A 357 -40.22 -35.84 0.35
N LYS A 358 -38.98 -36.34 0.31
CA LYS A 358 -38.68 -37.64 -0.34
C LYS A 358 -39.41 -38.80 0.32
N ASN A 359 -39.52 -38.79 1.65
CA ASN A 359 -40.27 -39.82 2.37
C ASN A 359 -41.77 -39.73 2.06
N ASP A 360 -42.32 -38.52 1.98
CA ASP A 360 -43.71 -38.27 1.60
C ASP A 360 -43.96 -38.70 0.15
N ASP A 361 -43.06 -38.39 -0.79
CA ASP A 361 -43.12 -38.86 -2.18
C ASP A 361 -43.11 -40.40 -2.26
N SER A 362 -42.22 -41.04 -1.49
CA SER A 362 -42.15 -42.51 -1.42
C SER A 362 -43.45 -43.12 -0.85
N LEU A 363 -44.06 -42.45 0.13
CA LEU A 363 -45.35 -42.86 0.70
C LEU A 363 -46.48 -42.69 -0.33
N ILE A 364 -46.50 -41.57 -1.05
CA ILE A 364 -47.46 -41.31 -2.13
C ILE A 364 -47.34 -42.40 -3.20
N ASP A 365 -46.13 -42.71 -3.66
CA ASP A 365 -45.87 -43.76 -4.64
C ASP A 365 -46.36 -45.14 -4.13
N ALA A 366 -46.11 -45.47 -2.87
CA ALA A 366 -46.58 -46.71 -2.26
C ALA A 366 -48.12 -46.79 -2.25
N LEU A 367 -48.80 -45.72 -1.84
CA LEU A 367 -50.26 -45.64 -1.82
C LEU A 367 -50.86 -45.67 -3.23
N GLN A 368 -50.25 -45.01 -4.20
CA GLN A 368 -50.66 -45.06 -5.60
C GLN A 368 -50.54 -46.47 -6.17
N ASN A 369 -49.43 -47.16 -5.89
CA ASN A 369 -49.23 -48.56 -6.28
C ASN A 369 -50.28 -49.49 -5.64
N GLU A 370 -50.63 -49.28 -4.38
CA GLU A 370 -51.70 -50.03 -3.71
C GLU A 370 -53.07 -49.76 -4.34
N MET A 371 -53.41 -48.49 -4.60
CA MET A 371 -54.65 -48.12 -5.28
C MET A 371 -54.73 -48.72 -6.68
N ASP A 372 -53.64 -48.71 -7.44
CA ASP A 372 -53.57 -49.33 -8.75
C ASP A 372 -53.65 -50.86 -8.65
N GLY A 373 -53.05 -51.45 -7.62
CA GLY A 373 -53.19 -52.87 -7.27
C GLY A 373 -54.65 -53.25 -7.03
N LEU A 374 -55.37 -52.49 -6.19
CA LEU A 374 -56.78 -52.70 -5.90
C LEU A 374 -57.66 -52.47 -7.12
N ARG A 375 -57.39 -51.43 -7.93
CA ARG A 375 -58.09 -51.20 -9.20
C ARG A 375 -57.89 -52.38 -10.14
N ARG A 376 -56.66 -52.88 -10.28
CA ARG A 376 -56.34 -54.09 -11.06
C ARG A 376 -57.01 -55.33 -10.50
N GLN A 377 -57.11 -55.49 -9.18
CA GLN A 377 -57.81 -56.61 -8.56
C GLN A 377 -59.32 -56.55 -8.83
N VAL A 378 -59.94 -55.37 -8.74
CA VAL A 378 -61.35 -55.18 -9.07
C VAL A 378 -61.63 -55.47 -10.55
N THR A 379 -60.76 -55.03 -11.47
CA THR A 379 -60.92 -55.30 -12.90
C THR A 379 -60.61 -56.76 -13.27
N SER A 380 -59.60 -57.39 -12.65
CA SER A 380 -59.22 -58.78 -12.91
C SER A 380 -60.12 -59.80 -12.23
N SER A 381 -60.70 -59.49 -11.07
CA SER A 381 -61.58 -60.41 -10.35
C SER A 381 -62.94 -60.58 -11.03
N GLY A 382 -63.29 -59.76 -12.04
CA GLY A 382 -64.50 -59.93 -12.83
C GLY A 382 -65.77 -60.09 -11.98
N VAL A 383 -65.78 -59.49 -10.78
CA VAL A 383 -66.86 -59.64 -9.81
C VAL A 383 -68.02 -58.79 -10.31
N SER A 384 -68.97 -59.43 -10.98
CA SER A 384 -70.28 -58.83 -11.26
C SER A 384 -70.85 -58.28 -9.95
N LYS A 385 -71.52 -57.12 -10.00
CA LYS A 385 -72.12 -56.40 -8.86
C LYS A 385 -72.84 -57.34 -7.86
N GLU A 386 -73.45 -58.43 -8.32
CA GLU A 386 -74.06 -59.50 -7.50
C GLU A 386 -73.15 -60.18 -6.47
N GLN A 387 -71.86 -60.36 -6.75
CA GLN A 387 -70.95 -61.09 -5.85
C GLN A 387 -70.45 -60.22 -4.69
N TRP A 388 -70.38 -58.89 -4.88
CA TRP A 388 -70.01 -57.94 -3.83
C TRP A 388 -71.06 -57.91 -2.69
N HIS A 389 -72.34 -58.10 -3.03
CA HIS A 389 -73.42 -58.19 -2.04
C HIS A 389 -73.43 -59.51 -1.24
N ARG A 390 -72.93 -60.62 -1.81
CA ARG A 390 -72.83 -61.91 -1.08
C ARG A 390 -71.64 -61.99 -0.12
N ALA A 391 -70.54 -61.30 -0.42
CA ALA A 391 -69.37 -61.28 0.46
C ALA A 391 -69.62 -60.52 1.77
N ARG A 392 -70.59 -59.59 1.80
CA ARG A 392 -70.93 -58.80 3.00
C ARG A 392 -71.69 -59.59 4.08
N THR A 393 -72.14 -60.81 3.78
CA THR A 393 -72.88 -61.68 4.71
C THR A 393 -72.08 -62.88 5.18
N ALA A 394 -70.76 -62.93 4.91
CA ALA A 394 -69.89 -63.98 5.39
C ALA A 394 -69.09 -63.48 6.61
N ASP A 395 -69.50 -63.89 7.81
CA ASP A 395 -68.89 -63.63 9.12
C ASP A 395 -67.44 -64.14 9.30
N SER A 396 -66.74 -64.50 8.22
CA SER A 396 -65.36 -65.01 8.27
C SER A 396 -64.30 -63.93 8.45
N SER A 397 -64.57 -62.67 8.08
CA SER A 397 -63.59 -61.57 8.18
C SER A 397 -63.45 -61.01 9.59
N ILE A 398 -64.51 -61.07 10.41
CA ILE A 398 -64.53 -60.47 11.76
C ILE A 398 -63.68 -61.29 12.74
N LEU A 399 -63.63 -62.63 12.56
CA LEU A 399 -62.82 -63.52 13.40
C LEU A 399 -61.31 -63.43 13.12
N THR A 400 -60.91 -63.21 11.87
CA THR A 400 -59.49 -63.03 11.50
C THR A 400 -58.95 -61.68 11.96
N ASP A 401 -59.76 -60.61 11.87
CA ASP A 401 -59.37 -59.29 12.35
C ASP A 401 -59.28 -59.22 13.88
N ALA A 402 -60.15 -59.93 14.61
CA ALA A 402 -60.07 -60.00 16.07
C ALA A 402 -58.77 -60.67 16.56
N ALA A 403 -58.41 -61.81 15.96
CA ALA A 403 -57.17 -62.52 16.30
C ALA A 403 -55.91 -61.72 15.90
N ALA A 404 -55.93 -61.05 14.74
CA ALA A 404 -54.85 -60.17 14.31
C ALA A 404 -54.71 -58.94 15.22
N MET A 405 -55.83 -58.36 15.66
CA MET A 405 -55.85 -57.22 16.57
C MET A 405 -55.33 -57.58 17.97
N ASP A 406 -55.65 -58.77 18.49
CA ASP A 406 -55.09 -59.22 19.75
C ASP A 406 -53.59 -59.56 19.62
N ALA A 407 -53.14 -60.13 18.51
CA ALA A 407 -51.71 -60.29 18.23
C ALA A 407 -50.99 -58.92 18.18
N LEU A 408 -51.56 -57.93 17.49
CA LEU A 408 -51.04 -56.54 17.45
C LEU A 408 -51.02 -55.87 18.83
N ARG A 409 -52.00 -56.15 19.69
CA ARG A 409 -52.01 -55.67 21.08
C ARG A 409 -50.90 -56.30 21.89
N THR A 410 -50.65 -57.61 21.73
CA THR A 410 -49.54 -58.28 22.42
C THR A 410 -48.18 -57.77 21.96
N THR A 411 -47.97 -57.55 20.66
CA THR A 411 -46.72 -56.98 20.16
C THR A 411 -46.53 -55.53 20.58
N CYS A 412 -47.58 -54.70 20.59
CA CYS A 412 -47.54 -53.35 21.16
C CYS A 412 -47.20 -53.35 22.65
N ALA A 413 -47.75 -54.29 23.42
CA ALA A 413 -47.45 -54.43 24.84
C ALA A 413 -45.98 -54.83 25.08
N GLU A 414 -45.47 -55.75 24.27
CA GLU A 414 -44.07 -56.17 24.34
C GLU A 414 -43.11 -55.06 23.90
N GLN A 415 -43.43 -54.31 22.83
CA GLN A 415 -42.67 -53.13 22.42
C GLN A 415 -42.66 -52.04 23.51
N LYS A 416 -43.79 -51.81 24.18
CA LYS A 416 -43.84 -50.87 25.33
C LYS A 416 -42.95 -51.34 26.48
N ARG A 417 -42.92 -52.64 26.78
CA ARG A 417 -42.04 -53.22 27.80
C ARG A 417 -40.57 -53.07 27.40
N GLN A 418 -40.24 -53.31 26.13
CA GLN A 418 -38.88 -53.15 25.61
C GLN A 418 -38.42 -51.69 25.65
N LEU A 419 -39.29 -50.75 25.28
CA LEU A 419 -39.01 -49.31 25.40
C LEU A 419 -38.84 -48.87 26.85
N ALA A 420 -39.66 -49.37 27.77
CA ALA A 420 -39.51 -49.10 29.20
C ALA A 420 -38.18 -49.64 29.75
N HIS A 421 -37.76 -50.83 29.32
CA HIS A 421 -36.46 -51.39 29.67
C HIS A 421 -35.31 -50.56 29.11
N GLN A 422 -35.35 -50.19 27.82
CA GLN A 422 -34.34 -49.32 27.21
C GLN A 422 -34.28 -47.95 27.90
N ALA A 423 -35.42 -47.36 28.23
CA ALA A 423 -35.48 -46.10 28.97
C ALA A 423 -34.84 -46.22 30.36
N ALA A 424 -35.11 -47.31 31.08
CA ALA A 424 -34.49 -47.57 32.38
C ALA A 424 -32.96 -47.73 32.28
N THR A 425 -32.48 -48.40 31.24
CA THR A 425 -31.05 -48.58 30.95
C THR A 425 -30.38 -47.24 30.55
N ILE A 426 -31.07 -46.41 29.77
CA ILE A 426 -30.58 -45.05 29.46
C ILE A 426 -30.52 -44.20 30.72
N GLU A 427 -31.52 -44.31 31.61
CA GLU A 427 -31.55 -43.60 32.88
C GLU A 427 -30.41 -44.06 33.81
N SER A 428 -30.07 -45.35 33.82
CA SER A 428 -28.89 -45.83 34.56
C SER A 428 -27.59 -45.30 33.98
N PHE A 429 -27.41 -45.34 32.66
CA PHE A 429 -26.21 -44.78 32.03
C PHE A 429 -26.09 -43.26 32.24
N ARG A 430 -27.21 -42.54 32.25
CA ARG A 430 -27.22 -41.11 32.60
C ARG A 430 -26.78 -40.86 34.04
N ARG A 431 -27.23 -41.69 35.00
CA ARG A 431 -26.77 -41.61 36.39
C ARG A 431 -25.27 -41.91 36.51
N ASP A 432 -24.79 -42.93 35.81
CA ASP A 432 -23.38 -43.31 35.81
C ASP A 432 -22.50 -42.19 35.20
N LEU A 433 -22.95 -41.57 34.11
CA LEU A 433 -22.29 -40.40 33.50
C LEU A 433 -22.26 -39.20 34.44
N GLN A 434 -23.37 -38.89 35.11
CA GLN A 434 -23.41 -37.80 36.11
C GLN A 434 -22.50 -38.09 37.31
N GLN A 435 -22.39 -39.34 37.72
CA GLN A 435 -21.48 -39.75 38.79
C GLN A 435 -20.02 -39.64 38.35
N ALA A 436 -19.70 -40.05 37.12
CA ALA A 436 -18.36 -39.90 36.54
C ALA A 436 -17.98 -38.41 36.38
N GLU A 437 -18.92 -37.56 35.95
CA GLU A 437 -18.72 -36.12 35.83
C GLU A 437 -18.48 -35.45 37.20
N LYS A 438 -19.22 -35.87 38.25
CA LYS A 438 -18.96 -35.44 39.64
C LYS A 438 -17.58 -35.87 40.13
N LEU A 439 -17.14 -37.08 39.80
CA LEU A 439 -15.80 -37.58 40.15
C LEU A 439 -14.70 -36.85 39.36
N GLN A 440 -14.94 -36.45 38.11
CA GLN A 440 -14.02 -35.61 37.32
C GLN A 440 -13.96 -34.17 37.85
N SER A 441 -15.09 -33.60 38.28
CA SER A 441 -15.14 -32.28 38.91
C SER A 441 -14.36 -32.25 40.23
N HIS A 442 -14.39 -33.32 41.02
CA HIS A 442 -13.56 -33.47 42.23
C HIS A 442 -12.05 -33.63 41.93
N ARG A 443 -11.67 -34.01 40.70
CA ARG A 443 -10.28 -34.20 40.27
C ARG A 443 -9.57 -32.91 39.86
N VAL A 444 -10.30 -31.82 39.60
CA VAL A 444 -9.73 -30.52 39.17
C VAL A 444 -9.37 -29.62 40.37
N GLY A 445 -9.78 -29.98 41.59
CA GLY A 445 -9.58 -29.14 42.80
C GLY A 445 -8.63 -29.68 43.87
N GLY A 446 -7.99 -30.85 43.69
CA GLY A 446 -7.23 -31.53 44.76
C GLY A 446 -5.79 -31.84 44.36
N ASN A 447 -4.85 -31.26 45.10
CA ASN A 447 -3.41 -31.38 44.91
C ASN A 447 -2.90 -32.83 45.12
N HIS A 448 -2.01 -33.26 44.22
CA HIS A 448 -0.96 -34.28 44.34
C HIS A 448 -1.20 -35.49 45.27
N GLY A 449 -1.53 -36.63 44.64
CA GLY A 449 -1.19 -37.96 45.17
C GLY A 449 -2.26 -39.03 44.97
N ASP A 450 -2.38 -39.59 43.76
CA ASP A 450 -2.69 -41.02 43.60
C ASP A 450 -2.64 -41.48 42.13
N ALA A 451 -1.47 -41.89 41.67
CA ALA A 451 -1.28 -42.52 40.36
C ALA A 451 -1.67 -44.01 40.36
N ALA A 452 -1.92 -44.61 41.53
CA ALA A 452 -2.22 -46.04 41.67
C ALA A 452 -3.67 -46.41 41.25
N THR A 453 -4.65 -45.55 41.53
CA THR A 453 -6.06 -45.80 41.21
C THR A 453 -6.38 -45.60 39.73
N GLY A 454 -5.67 -44.69 39.05
CA GLY A 454 -5.79 -44.51 37.60
C GLY A 454 -5.36 -45.75 36.80
N ASN A 455 -4.26 -46.39 37.21
CA ASN A 455 -3.76 -47.60 36.57
C ASN A 455 -4.69 -48.80 36.80
N HIS A 456 -5.34 -48.90 37.97
CA HIS A 456 -6.32 -49.96 38.23
C HIS A 456 -7.58 -49.80 37.38
N SER A 457 -8.08 -48.56 37.22
CA SER A 457 -9.24 -48.28 36.36
C SER A 457 -8.94 -48.53 34.88
N LEU A 458 -7.74 -48.16 34.42
CA LEU A 458 -7.27 -48.45 33.06
C LEU A 458 -7.08 -49.97 32.81
N ALA A 459 -6.68 -50.74 33.82
CA ALA A 459 -6.55 -52.19 33.72
C ALA A 459 -7.92 -52.88 33.57
N ILE A 460 -8.92 -52.45 34.35
CA ILE A 460 -10.30 -52.97 34.26
C ILE A 460 -10.93 -52.63 32.90
N GLU A 461 -10.67 -51.42 32.39
CA GLU A 461 -11.18 -51.01 31.08
C GLU A 461 -10.50 -51.77 29.93
N LYS A 462 -9.20 -52.06 30.06
CA LYS A 462 -8.48 -52.94 29.13
C LYS A 462 -9.05 -54.35 29.12
N GLU A 463 -9.40 -54.91 30.28
CA GLU A 463 -9.98 -56.25 30.39
C GLU A 463 -11.39 -56.32 29.77
N ARG A 464 -12.24 -55.31 30.03
CA ARG A 464 -13.56 -55.17 29.37
C ARG A 464 -13.46 -55.04 27.86
N LEU A 465 -12.51 -54.27 27.35
CA LEU A 465 -12.30 -54.12 25.90
C LEU A 465 -11.85 -55.44 25.27
N VAL A 466 -11.04 -56.24 25.97
CA VAL A 466 -10.64 -57.58 25.52
C VAL A 466 -11.83 -58.55 25.47
N GLU A 467 -12.72 -58.51 26.46
CA GLU A 467 -13.96 -59.32 26.45
C GLU A 467 -14.92 -58.89 25.33
N LEU A 468 -15.06 -57.59 25.08
CA LEU A 468 -15.87 -57.08 23.98
C LEU A 468 -15.34 -57.52 22.62
N VAL A 469 -14.02 -57.46 22.41
CA VAL A 469 -13.39 -57.96 21.18
C VAL A 469 -13.58 -59.46 21.02
N LYS A 470 -13.47 -60.26 22.10
CA LYS A 470 -13.79 -61.70 22.05
C LYS A 470 -15.26 -61.96 21.68
N SER A 471 -16.19 -61.22 22.27
CA SER A 471 -17.62 -61.34 21.97
C SER A 471 -17.93 -60.99 20.51
N LEU A 472 -17.33 -59.93 19.97
CA LEU A 472 -17.51 -59.52 18.59
C LEU A 472 -16.88 -60.53 17.60
N GLN A 473 -15.73 -61.10 17.94
CA GLN A 473 -15.11 -62.17 17.16
C GLN A 473 -15.99 -63.43 17.14
N GLN A 474 -16.55 -63.82 18.28
CA GLN A 474 -17.45 -64.96 18.39
C GLN A 474 -18.77 -64.75 17.63
N GLN A 475 -19.29 -63.51 17.58
CA GLN A 475 -20.43 -63.15 16.74
C GLN A 475 -20.11 -63.19 15.25
N LEU A 476 -18.89 -62.79 14.85
CA LEU A 476 -18.42 -62.91 13.46
C LEU A 476 -18.26 -64.37 13.04
N ASP A 477 -17.72 -65.22 13.92
CA ASP A 477 -17.55 -66.64 13.65
C ASP A 477 -18.89 -67.39 13.64
N ALA A 478 -19.83 -67.03 14.51
CA ALA A 478 -21.21 -67.53 14.48
C ALA A 478 -21.94 -67.12 13.19
N LYS A 479 -21.71 -65.89 12.71
CA LYS A 479 -22.28 -65.38 11.44
C LYS A 479 -21.61 -65.99 10.20
N LYS A 480 -20.43 -66.61 10.36
CA LYS A 480 -19.72 -67.36 9.31
C LYS A 480 -20.10 -68.84 9.29
N ALA A 481 -20.76 -69.35 10.34
CA ALA A 481 -21.18 -70.74 10.50
C ALA A 481 -22.60 -71.04 9.98
N ASP A 482 -23.37 -70.03 9.54
CA ASP A 482 -24.66 -70.22 8.88
C ASP A 482 -24.48 -70.28 7.34
N PRO A 483 -24.76 -71.42 6.67
CA PRO A 483 -24.57 -71.54 5.23
C PRO A 483 -25.81 -71.05 4.46
N PRO A 484 -25.68 -70.12 3.47
CA PRO A 484 -26.73 -69.86 2.51
C PRO A 484 -26.74 -70.90 1.36
N PRO A 485 -27.90 -71.15 0.71
CA PRO A 485 -28.06 -72.12 -0.38
C PRO A 485 -27.31 -71.71 -1.66
N PRO A 486 -27.01 -72.66 -2.58
CA PRO A 486 -26.13 -72.43 -3.72
C PRO A 486 -26.74 -71.50 -4.79
N PRO A 487 -25.95 -70.66 -5.47
CA PRO A 487 -26.44 -69.67 -6.42
C PRO A 487 -26.70 -70.24 -7.83
N PRO A 488 -27.76 -69.81 -8.54
CA PRO A 488 -27.84 -69.98 -9.98
C PRO A 488 -27.05 -68.88 -10.73
N LYS A 489 -26.18 -69.35 -11.63
CA LYS A 489 -25.59 -68.74 -12.84
C LYS A 489 -25.60 -67.21 -12.96
N GLN A 490 -24.39 -66.63 -12.91
CA GLN A 490 -24.08 -65.24 -13.24
C GLN A 490 -24.10 -64.99 -14.76
N GLU A 491 -24.89 -64.01 -15.20
CA GLU A 491 -24.63 -63.21 -16.40
C GLU A 491 -23.70 -62.03 -16.04
N PRO A 492 -22.88 -61.52 -16.97
CA PRO A 492 -21.88 -60.51 -16.65
C PRO A 492 -22.52 -59.12 -16.60
N ARG A 493 -22.68 -58.56 -15.39
CA ARG A 493 -22.98 -57.14 -15.22
C ARG A 493 -21.91 -56.45 -14.37
N SER A 494 -21.23 -55.53 -15.05
CA SER A 494 -20.59 -54.30 -14.56
C SER A 494 -19.73 -54.40 -13.29
N ARG A 495 -18.40 -54.35 -13.50
CA ARG A 495 -17.41 -53.90 -12.53
C ARG A 495 -17.86 -52.60 -11.84
N LEU A 496 -17.95 -52.63 -10.52
CA LEU A 496 -17.77 -51.44 -9.69
C LEU A 496 -16.36 -50.86 -9.91
N PRO A 497 -16.17 -49.53 -9.86
CA PRO A 497 -14.89 -48.92 -10.11
C PRO A 497 -13.88 -49.35 -9.05
N ARG A 498 -12.81 -49.99 -9.50
CA ARG A 498 -11.60 -50.21 -8.72
C ARG A 498 -11.04 -48.83 -8.36
N LEU A 499 -11.03 -48.50 -7.07
CA LEU A 499 -10.39 -47.29 -6.53
C LEU A 499 -8.98 -47.19 -7.12
N THR A 500 -8.72 -46.05 -7.75
CA THR A 500 -7.54 -45.75 -8.55
C THR A 500 -6.31 -45.55 -7.65
N PRO A 501 -5.08 -45.79 -8.16
CA PRO A 501 -3.82 -45.43 -7.50
C PRO A 501 -3.61 -43.91 -7.26
N ASP A 502 -4.56 -43.09 -7.69
CA ASP A 502 -4.40 -41.65 -7.90
C ASP A 502 -4.53 -40.83 -6.60
N LEU A 503 -5.34 -41.29 -5.65
CA LEU A 503 -5.51 -40.63 -4.36
C LEU A 503 -4.23 -40.62 -3.52
N SER A 504 -3.36 -41.63 -3.66
CA SER A 504 -2.06 -41.64 -2.97
C SER A 504 -1.11 -40.61 -3.56
N ALA A 505 -1.08 -40.48 -4.88
CA ALA A 505 -0.24 -39.51 -5.57
C ALA A 505 -0.69 -38.06 -5.28
N ASP A 506 -2.00 -37.83 -5.22
CA ASP A 506 -2.57 -36.54 -4.84
C ASP A 506 -2.28 -36.19 -3.38
N VAL A 507 -2.36 -37.16 -2.47
CA VAL A 507 -1.97 -36.97 -1.06
C VAL A 507 -0.48 -36.65 -0.94
N ASP A 508 0.39 -37.32 -1.68
CA ASP A 508 1.83 -37.04 -1.67
C ASP A 508 2.16 -35.66 -2.29
N LYS A 509 1.39 -35.24 -3.30
CA LYS A 509 1.50 -33.89 -3.89
C LYS A 509 1.04 -32.80 -2.93
N LEU A 510 -0.02 -33.05 -2.18
CA LEU A 510 -0.49 -32.14 -1.11
C LEU A 510 0.52 -32.07 0.04
N ARG A 511 1.12 -33.19 0.44
CA ARG A 511 2.17 -33.21 1.48
C ARG A 511 3.38 -32.38 1.08
N ARG A 512 3.89 -32.52 -0.15
CA ARG A 512 5.00 -31.70 -0.65
C ARG A 512 4.65 -30.22 -0.72
N THR A 513 3.42 -29.89 -1.13
CA THR A 513 2.95 -28.49 -1.15
C THR A 513 2.90 -27.90 0.27
N ILE A 514 2.48 -28.67 1.27
CA ILE A 514 2.48 -28.25 2.68
C ILE A 514 3.91 -28.02 3.18
N GLU A 515 4.82 -28.95 2.87
CA GLU A 515 6.23 -28.86 3.29
C GLU A 515 6.91 -27.61 2.72
N VAL A 516 6.70 -27.29 1.44
CA VAL A 516 7.18 -26.04 0.81
C VAL A 516 6.58 -24.80 1.49
N LYS A 517 5.29 -24.84 1.85
CA LYS A 517 4.64 -23.72 2.54
C LYS A 517 5.16 -23.54 3.96
N ASP A 518 5.46 -24.62 4.66
CA ASP A 518 6.04 -24.58 6.00
C ASP A 518 7.48 -24.03 5.98
N GLU A 519 8.28 -24.38 4.96
CA GLU A 519 9.60 -23.78 4.72
C GLU A 519 9.50 -22.28 4.41
N GLU A 520 8.57 -21.85 3.55
CA GLU A 520 8.30 -20.42 3.31
C GLU A 520 7.96 -19.72 4.63
N ILE A 521 7.05 -20.26 5.44
CA ILE A 521 6.67 -19.69 6.74
C ILE A 521 7.87 -19.60 7.68
N ALA A 522 8.77 -20.58 7.69
CA ALA A 522 10.00 -20.54 8.49
C ALA A 522 10.91 -19.39 8.04
N THR A 523 11.12 -19.21 6.74
CA THR A 523 11.94 -18.10 6.22
C THR A 523 11.36 -16.73 6.55
N TRP A 524 10.04 -16.56 6.48
CA TRP A 524 9.36 -15.32 6.86
C TRP A 524 9.48 -15.03 8.36
N LYS A 525 9.39 -16.06 9.21
CA LYS A 525 9.58 -15.93 10.66
C LYS A 525 11.00 -15.49 11.00
N GLU A 526 12.01 -16.12 10.40
CA GLU A 526 13.40 -15.72 10.61
C GLU A 526 13.69 -14.31 10.10
N ALA A 527 13.10 -13.92 8.96
CA ALA A 527 13.23 -12.56 8.44
C ALA A 527 12.58 -11.54 9.37
N TYR A 528 11.41 -11.86 9.94
CA TYR A 528 10.73 -11.03 10.92
C TYR A 528 11.54 -10.90 12.21
N GLU A 529 12.06 -11.99 12.76
CA GLU A 529 12.92 -11.95 13.95
C GLU A 529 14.22 -11.19 13.72
N ARG A 530 14.84 -11.32 12.54
CA ARG A 530 16.00 -10.50 12.16
C ARG A 530 15.64 -9.01 12.06
N ALA A 531 14.46 -8.67 11.55
CA ALA A 531 14.01 -7.29 11.47
C ALA A 531 13.69 -6.68 12.85
N THR A 532 13.06 -7.44 13.74
CA THR A 532 12.74 -6.97 15.10
C THR A 532 13.99 -6.85 15.97
N THR A 533 14.92 -7.80 15.88
CA THR A 533 16.21 -7.72 16.60
C THR A 533 17.11 -6.62 16.04
N ALA A 534 17.07 -6.34 14.73
CA ALA A 534 17.74 -5.18 14.15
C ALA A 534 17.12 -3.87 14.63
N ALA A 535 15.78 -3.76 14.66
CA ALA A 535 15.07 -2.59 15.18
C ALA A 535 15.33 -2.32 16.68
N ALA A 536 15.51 -3.38 17.48
CA ALA A 536 15.89 -3.28 18.88
C ALA A 536 17.34 -2.77 19.08
N ARG A 537 18.24 -3.00 18.12
CA ARG A 537 19.63 -2.51 18.17
C ARG A 537 19.81 -1.10 17.58
N THR A 538 18.92 -0.65 16.70
CA THR A 538 19.05 0.63 15.98
C THR A 538 18.29 1.80 16.61
N THR A 539 17.66 1.62 17.78
CA THR A 539 16.98 2.71 18.51
C THR A 539 17.70 3.11 19.81
N PRO A 540 18.81 3.87 19.75
CA PRO A 540 19.48 4.39 20.94
C PRO A 540 18.60 5.37 21.75
N SER A 541 17.57 5.94 21.12
CA SER A 541 16.59 6.82 21.78
C SER A 541 15.70 6.10 22.80
N THR A 542 15.46 4.79 22.67
CA THR A 542 14.59 4.06 23.61
C THR A 542 15.27 3.87 24.96
N MET A 543 16.58 3.61 24.96
CA MET A 543 17.39 3.57 26.19
C MET A 543 17.62 4.97 26.78
N SER A 544 17.78 5.99 25.93
CA SER A 544 17.88 7.39 26.37
C SER A 544 16.58 7.89 26.99
N ASN A 545 15.44 7.55 26.42
CA ASN A 545 14.12 7.90 26.95
C ASN A 545 13.83 7.13 28.25
N SER A 546 14.25 5.86 28.35
CA SER A 546 14.10 5.09 29.59
C SER A 546 14.93 5.67 30.75
N ARG A 547 16.12 6.21 30.48
CA ARG A 547 16.93 6.91 31.49
C ARG A 547 16.33 8.26 31.88
N LEU A 548 15.90 9.05 30.89
CA LEU A 548 15.25 10.33 31.15
C LEU A 548 13.95 10.16 31.97
N VAL A 549 13.19 9.11 31.71
CA VAL A 549 11.99 8.78 32.50
C VAL A 549 12.37 8.42 33.94
N ALA A 550 13.42 7.62 34.16
CA ALA A 550 13.90 7.29 35.50
C ALA A 550 14.39 8.53 36.26
N ASP A 551 15.14 9.42 35.61
CA ASP A 551 15.62 10.67 36.22
C ASP A 551 14.44 11.60 36.59
N LEU A 552 13.42 11.69 35.73
CA LEU A 552 12.20 12.46 35.99
C LEU A 552 11.33 11.85 37.11
N GLU A 553 11.34 10.52 37.28
CA GLU A 553 10.66 9.85 38.37
C GLU A 553 11.35 10.13 39.72
N GLU A 554 12.69 10.11 39.75
CA GLU A 554 13.49 10.44 40.93
C GLU A 554 13.28 11.90 41.37
N ASP A 555 13.30 12.84 40.43
CA ASP A 555 13.04 14.26 40.71
C ASP A 555 11.60 14.48 41.22
N ASN A 556 10.62 13.75 40.68
CA ASN A 556 9.24 13.82 41.16
C ASN A 556 9.10 13.26 42.58
N GLU A 557 9.81 12.18 42.92
CA GLU A 557 9.82 11.61 44.27
C GLU A 557 10.47 12.58 45.27
N ARG A 558 11.54 13.27 44.85
CA ARG A 558 12.17 14.34 45.64
C ARG A 558 11.23 15.52 45.88
N LEU A 559 10.51 15.96 44.86
CA LEU A 559 9.51 17.04 44.98
C LEU A 559 8.35 16.65 45.90
N ARG A 560 7.86 15.41 45.80
CA ARG A 560 6.84 14.88 46.73
C ARG A 560 7.33 14.90 48.17
N SER A 561 8.58 14.47 48.40
CA SER A 561 9.20 14.50 49.72
C SER A 561 9.30 15.93 50.28
N GLN A 562 9.62 16.92 49.44
CA GLN A 562 9.65 18.34 49.83
C GLN A 562 8.25 18.88 50.16
N VAL A 563 7.23 18.50 49.39
CA VAL A 563 5.84 18.89 49.67
C VAL A 563 5.38 18.32 51.02
N ASP A 564 5.73 17.08 51.33
CA ASP A 564 5.36 16.45 52.60
C ASP A 564 6.12 17.04 53.79
N GLU A 565 7.37 17.47 53.59
CA GLU A 565 8.12 18.25 54.57
C GLU A 565 7.46 19.60 54.85
N LEU A 566 7.09 20.34 53.80
CA LEU A 566 6.39 21.63 53.94
C LEU A 566 5.04 21.47 54.65
N LYS A 567 4.27 20.42 54.33
CA LYS A 567 3.04 20.10 55.05
C LYS A 567 3.28 19.84 56.53
N ARG A 568 4.35 19.11 56.89
CA ARG A 568 4.73 18.89 58.29
C ARG A 568 5.11 20.20 58.99
N GLN A 569 5.84 21.09 58.33
CA GLN A 569 6.18 22.40 58.88
C GLN A 569 4.95 23.29 59.08
N VAL A 570 3.99 23.28 58.14
CA VAL A 570 2.72 24.00 58.29
C VAL A 570 1.90 23.44 59.45
N ALA A 571 1.79 22.10 59.57
CA ALA A 571 1.09 21.46 60.67
C ALA A 571 1.71 21.79 62.04
N LEU A 572 3.05 21.81 62.11
CA LEU A 572 3.77 22.25 63.31
C LEU A 572 3.51 23.74 63.59
N GLY A 573 3.55 24.61 62.59
CA GLY A 573 3.27 26.04 62.75
C GLY A 573 1.83 26.34 63.17
N GLU A 574 0.86 25.52 62.75
CA GLU A 574 -0.52 25.58 63.23
C GLU A 574 -0.66 25.09 64.67
N HIS A 575 0.08 24.04 65.05
CA HIS A 575 0.10 23.56 66.44
C HIS A 575 0.70 24.60 67.39
N HIS A 576 1.79 25.26 67.01
CA HIS A 576 2.39 26.35 67.81
C HIS A 576 1.46 27.56 67.94
N ARG A 577 0.69 27.90 66.89
CA ARG A 577 -0.32 28.97 66.96
C ARG A 577 -1.51 28.63 67.88
N LYS A 578 -1.90 27.36 67.99
CA LYS A 578 -2.97 26.90 68.87
C LYS A 578 -2.58 26.85 70.36
N HIS A 579 -1.28 26.75 70.68
CA HIS A 579 -0.77 26.79 72.06
C HIS A 579 -0.38 28.19 72.54
N ALA A 580 -0.30 29.18 71.64
CA ALA A 580 0.04 30.57 71.94
C ALA A 580 -1.19 31.49 72.10
N ALA A 581 -2.40 30.97 71.85
CA ALA A 581 -3.69 31.60 72.14
C ALA A 581 -4.35 30.86 73.31
#